data_AF-A0A0E0AJN8-F1
#
_entry.id   AF-A0A0E0AJN8-F1
#
_cell.length_a   1.000
_cell.length_b   1.000
_cell.length_c   1.000
_cell.angle_alpha   90.00
_cell.angle_beta   90.00
_cell.angle_gamma   90.00
#
_symmetry.space_group_name_H-M   'P 1'
#
loop_
_entity.id
_entity.type
_entity.pdbx_description
1 polymer ?
#
loop_
_entity_poly.entity_id
_entity_poly.type
_entity_poly.pdbx_seq_one_letter_code
_entity_poly.pdbx_strand_id
1 'polypeptide(L)'
;MECAAKGLVAEPCAGEARRRCGGCGAVAYCSRAHQTVHWGFHKEECARLAEQMSRIDMLKQFPFTFSVESPAPNHTFPSLRCFLLESFKLHQKGLWKSECICDPEVTSVKDLSKTTDWSMGSALCPCTEPEHSVSTPLTSWKDYYRWRSLPLQSPVAVLLHWDSKPHLIVAPNAGIAAYPSWIPTIEIIRKVGIPAIFTDFCEEAAHLASSCITSITGQPLRVPIQVNPFRQPVAVDNSALCLPCYSNCFVFGMQNCEFVSP
;
A
#
# COMPACT_ATOMS: atom_id res chain seq x y z
N MET A 1 -10.13 -17.63 6.62
CA MET A 1 -11.12 -16.54 6.48
C MET A 1 -11.78 -16.27 7.81
N GLU A 2 -11.95 -15.00 8.15
CA GLU A 2 -12.74 -14.55 9.27
C GLU A 2 -14.23 -14.53 8.93
N CYS A 3 -15.06 -14.72 9.95
CA CYS A 3 -16.51 -14.65 9.80
C CYS A 3 -16.91 -13.17 9.72
N ALA A 4 -17.62 -12.77 8.67
CA ALA A 4 -18.02 -11.37 8.48
C ALA A 4 -19.01 -10.84 9.53
N ALA A 5 -19.69 -11.74 10.26
CA ALA A 5 -20.54 -11.35 11.39
C ALA A 5 -19.79 -11.25 12.74
N LYS A 6 -18.47 -11.47 12.76
CA LYS A 6 -17.66 -11.43 13.99
C LYS A 6 -17.78 -10.04 14.62
N GLY A 7 -18.20 -9.97 15.88
CA GLY A 7 -18.44 -8.72 16.59
C GLY A 7 -19.82 -8.07 16.37
N LEU A 8 -20.65 -8.61 15.47
CA LEU A 8 -22.05 -8.16 15.27
C LEU A 8 -23.06 -8.95 16.10
N VAL A 9 -22.64 -10.09 16.64
CA VAL A 9 -23.47 -11.01 17.44
C VAL A 9 -22.82 -11.24 18.81
N ALA A 10 -23.65 -11.43 19.84
CA ALA A 10 -23.18 -11.77 21.18
C ALA A 10 -22.59 -13.18 21.26
N GLU A 11 -23.08 -14.10 20.43
CA GLU A 11 -22.55 -15.46 20.34
C GLU A 11 -21.17 -15.47 19.66
N PRO A 12 -20.16 -16.11 20.26
CA PRO A 12 -18.83 -16.18 19.66
C PRO A 12 -18.83 -17.06 18.40
N CYS A 13 -17.88 -16.80 17.49
CA CYS A 13 -17.70 -17.64 16.31
C CYS A 13 -17.30 -19.06 16.71
N ALA A 14 -18.06 -20.06 16.23
CA ALA A 14 -17.86 -21.48 16.56
C ALA A 14 -16.67 -22.16 15.83
N GLY A 15 -15.94 -21.43 14.97
CA GLY A 15 -14.81 -21.97 14.21
C GLY A 15 -14.50 -21.17 12.94
N GLU A 16 -13.68 -21.74 12.06
CA GLU A 16 -13.29 -21.13 10.79
C GLU A 16 -14.48 -20.85 9.86
N ALA A 17 -14.45 -19.69 9.19
CA ALA A 17 -15.48 -19.30 8.24
C ALA A 17 -15.29 -20.03 6.91
N ARG A 18 -15.86 -21.24 6.79
CA ARG A 18 -15.77 -22.08 5.59
C ARG A 18 -16.93 -21.90 4.61
N ARG A 19 -18.05 -21.33 5.07
CA ARG A 19 -19.22 -21.08 4.21
C ARG A 19 -19.06 -19.75 3.50
N ARG A 20 -19.31 -19.69 2.20
CA ARG A 20 -19.29 -18.44 1.42
C ARG A 20 -20.71 -17.97 1.13
N CYS A 21 -20.89 -16.67 0.96
CA CYS A 21 -22.14 -16.12 0.43
C CYS A 21 -22.42 -16.72 -0.95
N GLY A 22 -23.60 -17.30 -1.16
CA GLY A 22 -23.96 -17.94 -2.43
C GLY A 22 -24.15 -16.95 -3.60
N GLY A 23 -24.37 -15.66 -3.30
CA GLY A 23 -24.52 -14.62 -4.32
C GLY A 23 -23.17 -14.10 -4.82
N CYS A 24 -22.35 -13.57 -3.92
CA CYS A 24 -21.08 -12.96 -4.30
C CYS A 24 -19.88 -13.89 -4.23
N GLY A 25 -19.87 -14.92 -3.37
CA GLY A 25 -18.69 -15.75 -3.13
C GLY A 25 -17.54 -15.07 -2.37
N ALA A 26 -17.56 -13.75 -2.19
CA ALA A 26 -16.51 -12.98 -1.53
C ALA A 26 -16.55 -13.07 0.00
N VAL A 27 -17.74 -13.09 0.61
CA VAL A 27 -17.90 -13.01 2.07
C VAL A 27 -18.00 -14.39 2.70
N ALA A 28 -17.31 -14.62 3.82
CA ALA A 28 -17.29 -15.89 4.53
C ALA A 28 -18.00 -15.86 5.90
N TYR A 29 -18.61 -16.98 6.28
CA TYR A 29 -19.35 -17.17 7.52
C TYR A 29 -19.02 -18.52 8.18
N CYS A 30 -19.03 -18.56 9.52
CA CYS A 30 -18.94 -19.82 10.26
C CYS A 30 -20.30 -20.55 10.34
N SER A 31 -21.42 -19.82 10.26
CA SER A 31 -22.78 -20.38 10.36
C SER A 31 -23.79 -19.63 9.47
N ARG A 32 -24.94 -20.27 9.21
CA ARG A 32 -26.06 -19.64 8.49
C ARG A 32 -26.72 -18.53 9.31
N ALA A 33 -26.75 -18.67 10.64
CA ALA A 33 -27.26 -17.63 11.54
C ALA A 33 -26.45 -16.32 11.40
N HIS A 34 -25.12 -16.42 11.38
CA HIS A 34 -24.23 -15.27 11.19
C HIS A 34 -24.41 -14.61 9.81
N GLN A 35 -24.64 -15.42 8.77
CA GLN A 35 -24.97 -14.87 7.44
C GLN A 35 -26.28 -14.08 7.47
N THR A 36 -27.33 -14.58 8.12
CA THR A 36 -28.61 -13.87 8.24
C THR A 36 -28.46 -12.54 8.97
N VAL A 37 -27.68 -12.48 10.05
CA VAL A 37 -27.43 -11.23 10.79
C VAL A 37 -26.66 -10.23 9.94
N HIS A 38 -25.58 -10.68 9.29
CA HIS A 38 -24.77 -9.79 8.44
C HIS A 38 -25.49 -9.36 7.15
N TRP A 39 -26.52 -10.07 6.72
CA TRP A 39 -27.27 -9.76 5.49
C TRP A 39 -27.84 -8.34 5.48
N GLY A 40 -28.20 -7.78 6.64
CA GLY A 40 -28.68 -6.40 6.75
C GLY A 40 -27.68 -5.35 6.28
N PHE A 41 -26.37 -5.64 6.34
CA PHE A 41 -25.30 -4.77 5.86
C PHE A 41 -24.78 -5.20 4.49
N HIS A 42 -24.68 -6.51 4.27
CA HIS A 42 -24.07 -7.07 3.06
C HIS A 42 -24.97 -6.96 1.81
N LYS A 43 -26.29 -6.90 1.97
CA LYS A 43 -27.25 -7.03 0.85
C LYS A 43 -26.96 -6.04 -0.29
N GLU A 44 -26.68 -4.79 0.04
CA GLU A 44 -26.45 -3.72 -0.94
C GLU A 44 -25.11 -3.90 -1.67
N GLU A 45 -24.11 -4.44 -0.99
CA GLU A 45 -22.76 -4.67 -1.53
C GLU A 45 -22.62 -6.01 -2.28
N CYS A 46 -23.58 -6.93 -2.12
CA CYS A 46 -23.46 -8.30 -2.62
C CYS A 46 -23.32 -8.36 -4.15
N ALA A 47 -24.12 -7.58 -4.89
CA ALA A 47 -24.05 -7.56 -6.35
C ALA A 47 -22.70 -7.04 -6.85
N ARG A 48 -22.20 -5.97 -6.23
CA ARG A 48 -20.91 -5.37 -6.56
C ARG A 48 -19.75 -6.33 -6.27
N LEU A 49 -19.76 -6.99 -5.11
CA LEU A 49 -18.77 -8.01 -4.77
C LEU A 49 -18.82 -9.21 -5.72
N ALA A 50 -19.99 -9.59 -6.22
CA ALA A 50 -20.13 -10.65 -7.23
C ALA A 50 -19.44 -10.26 -8.54
N GLU A 51 -19.59 -9.00 -8.97
CA GLU A 51 -18.89 -8.47 -10.14
C GLU A 51 -17.37 -8.50 -9.96
N GLN A 52 -16.86 -8.07 -8.82
CA GLN A 52 -15.42 -8.14 -8.52
C GLN A 52 -14.90 -9.58 -8.55
N MET A 53 -15.68 -10.52 -8.00
CA MET A 53 -15.36 -11.95 -8.02
C MET A 53 -15.34 -12.54 -9.43
N SER A 54 -16.11 -11.98 -10.38
CA SER A 54 -16.06 -12.41 -11.79
C SER A 54 -14.77 -12.04 -12.51
N ARG A 55 -14.00 -11.06 -11.98
CA ARG A 55 -12.77 -10.53 -12.59
C ARG A 55 -11.49 -11.16 -12.03
N ILE A 56 -11.61 -12.15 -11.14
CA ILE A 56 -10.49 -12.77 -10.43
C ILE A 56 -9.43 -13.34 -11.38
N ASP A 57 -9.85 -14.01 -12.45
CA ASP A 57 -8.92 -14.70 -13.33
C ASP A 57 -8.03 -13.71 -14.09
N MET A 58 -8.58 -12.54 -14.46
CA MET A 58 -7.79 -11.44 -15.02
C MET A 58 -6.72 -10.95 -14.03
N LEU A 59 -7.04 -10.85 -12.74
CA LEU A 59 -6.09 -10.37 -11.72
C LEU A 59 -4.92 -11.33 -11.51
N LYS A 60 -5.09 -12.62 -11.83
CA LYS A 60 -4.03 -13.64 -11.77
C LYS A 60 -3.15 -13.69 -13.01
N GLN A 61 -3.48 -12.95 -14.07
CA GLN A 61 -2.69 -12.96 -15.31
C GLN A 61 -1.44 -12.10 -15.16
N PHE A 62 -0.29 -12.75 -15.10
CA PHE A 62 1.02 -12.11 -15.10
C PHE A 62 1.84 -12.61 -16.30
N PRO A 63 2.73 -11.78 -16.87
CA PRO A 63 3.62 -12.19 -17.97
C PRO A 63 4.79 -13.07 -17.50
N PHE A 64 4.78 -13.48 -16.22
CA PHE A 64 5.86 -14.22 -15.61
C PHE A 64 5.63 -15.72 -15.74
N THR A 65 6.70 -16.45 -16.02
CA THR A 65 6.68 -17.92 -16.11
C THR A 65 6.84 -18.60 -14.76
N PHE A 66 7.02 -17.82 -13.69
CA PHE A 66 7.07 -18.37 -12.34
C PHE A 66 5.68 -18.44 -11.75
N SER A 67 5.25 -19.65 -11.43
CA SER A 67 4.02 -19.94 -10.70
C SER A 67 4.41 -20.57 -9.37
N VAL A 68 4.08 -19.90 -8.27
CA VAL A 68 4.26 -20.48 -6.93
C VAL A 68 2.88 -20.77 -6.37
N GLU A 69 2.49 -22.05 -6.46
CA GLU A 69 1.34 -22.58 -5.75
C GLU A 69 1.64 -22.50 -4.25
N SER A 70 0.64 -22.12 -3.45
CA SER A 70 0.80 -22.05 -2.00
C SER A 70 1.32 -23.40 -1.48
N PRO A 71 2.34 -23.41 -0.61
CA PRO A 71 2.86 -24.67 -0.10
C PRO A 71 1.73 -25.46 0.57
N ALA A 72 1.77 -26.79 0.43
CA ALA A 72 0.94 -27.67 1.23
C ALA A 72 1.14 -27.34 2.73
N PRO A 73 0.12 -27.48 3.59
CA PRO A 73 0.14 -27.05 5.00
C PRO A 73 1.26 -27.66 5.86
N ASN A 74 2.06 -28.56 5.29
CA ASN A 74 3.13 -29.30 5.95
C ASN A 74 4.53 -28.68 5.72
N HIS A 75 4.67 -27.59 4.95
CA HIS A 75 5.96 -26.92 4.74
C HIS A 75 6.09 -25.67 5.61
N THR A 76 7.16 -25.65 6.43
CA THR A 76 7.49 -24.67 7.47
C THR A 76 8.12 -23.39 6.91
N PHE A 77 7.46 -22.71 5.97
CA PHE A 77 7.85 -21.34 5.60
C PHE A 77 6.95 -20.34 6.32
N PRO A 78 7.52 -19.32 7.01
CA PRO A 78 6.76 -18.36 7.78
C PRO A 78 5.92 -17.40 6.92
N SER A 79 6.15 -17.35 5.60
CA SER A 79 5.27 -16.65 4.67
C SER A 79 5.40 -17.18 3.24
N LEU A 80 4.39 -16.89 2.40
CA LEU A 80 4.42 -17.20 0.96
C LEU A 80 5.60 -16.53 0.24
N ARG A 81 6.01 -15.34 0.70
CA ARG A 81 7.17 -14.62 0.17
C ARG A 81 8.48 -15.35 0.47
N CYS A 82 8.64 -15.94 1.65
CA CYS A 82 9.81 -16.78 1.97
C CYS A 82 9.86 -18.01 1.07
N PHE A 83 8.72 -18.69 0.90
CA PHE A 83 8.61 -19.87 0.04
C PHE A 83 8.95 -19.56 -1.42
N LEU A 84 8.41 -18.46 -1.96
CA LEU A 84 8.72 -17.98 -3.31
C LEU A 84 10.22 -17.74 -3.48
N LEU A 85 10.84 -16.98 -2.57
CA LEU A 85 12.27 -16.69 -2.66
C LEU A 85 13.13 -17.96 -2.54
N GLU A 86 12.72 -18.94 -1.72
CA GLU A 86 13.42 -20.21 -1.58
C GLU A 86 13.36 -21.03 -2.87
N SER A 87 12.23 -21.00 -3.59
CA SER A 87 12.10 -21.70 -4.88
C SER A 87 13.13 -21.22 -5.93
N PHE A 88 13.59 -19.97 -5.79
CA PHE A 88 14.68 -19.40 -6.60
C PHE A 88 16.05 -19.47 -5.94
N LYS A 89 16.15 -20.06 -4.74
CA LYS A 89 17.35 -20.07 -3.90
C LYS A 89 17.84 -18.65 -3.59
N LEU A 90 16.94 -17.68 -3.45
CA LEU A 90 17.21 -16.28 -3.13
C LEU A 90 16.82 -15.91 -1.68
N HIS A 91 16.08 -16.76 -1.00
CA HIS A 91 15.68 -16.55 0.39
C HIS A 91 16.90 -16.30 1.29
N GLN A 92 16.83 -15.23 2.09
CA GLN A 92 17.91 -14.78 2.97
C GLN A 92 19.23 -14.43 2.26
N LYS A 93 19.21 -14.13 0.94
CA LYS A 93 20.43 -13.78 0.18
C LYS A 93 20.42 -12.34 -0.32
N GLY A 94 21.51 -11.62 -0.06
CA GLY A 94 21.74 -10.28 -0.58
C GLY A 94 20.57 -9.33 -0.33
N LEU A 95 20.15 -8.59 -1.36
CA LEU A 95 19.03 -7.64 -1.30
C LEU A 95 17.68 -8.30 -0.97
N TRP A 96 17.53 -9.61 -1.20
CA TRP A 96 16.28 -10.34 -0.93
C TRP A 96 16.08 -10.66 0.55
N LYS A 97 17.11 -10.44 1.39
CA LYS A 97 17.03 -10.66 2.84
C LYS A 97 15.95 -9.80 3.50
N SER A 98 15.80 -8.54 3.07
CA SER A 98 14.80 -7.60 3.60
C SER A 98 13.37 -7.94 3.19
N GLU A 99 13.18 -8.85 2.24
CA GLU A 99 11.85 -9.24 1.76
C GLU A 99 11.17 -10.27 2.67
N CYS A 100 11.86 -10.77 3.69
CA CYS A 100 11.33 -11.76 4.62
C CYS A 100 11.57 -11.36 6.09
N ILE A 101 10.53 -11.46 6.91
CA ILE A 101 10.56 -11.19 8.36
C ILE A 101 11.03 -12.40 9.19
N CYS A 102 11.50 -13.46 8.54
CA CYS A 102 11.85 -14.71 9.22
C CYS A 102 13.25 -14.70 9.85
N ASP A 103 14.01 -13.64 9.65
CA ASP A 103 15.27 -13.39 10.34
C ASP A 103 15.11 -12.14 11.22
N PRO A 104 15.08 -12.28 12.56
CA PRO A 104 14.94 -11.17 13.50
C PRO A 104 16.16 -10.23 13.54
N GLU A 105 17.29 -10.55 12.89
CA GLU A 105 18.51 -9.73 12.94
C GLU A 105 18.56 -8.57 11.91
N VAL A 106 17.59 -8.45 11.01
CA VAL A 106 17.57 -7.36 10.00
C VAL A 106 17.04 -6.06 10.61
N THR A 107 17.85 -5.43 11.46
CA THR A 107 17.58 -4.10 12.07
C THR A 107 18.41 -2.97 11.47
N SER A 108 19.27 -3.24 10.48
CA SER A 108 20.18 -2.23 9.94
C SER A 108 19.99 -2.03 8.44
N VAL A 109 19.40 -0.88 8.10
CA VAL A 109 19.26 -0.33 6.74
C VAL A 109 20.62 0.10 6.15
N LYS A 110 21.71 -0.02 6.92
CA LYS A 110 23.03 0.56 6.57
C LYS A 110 23.75 -0.12 5.40
N ASP A 111 23.32 -1.32 4.97
CA ASP A 111 24.01 -2.08 3.92
C ASP A 111 23.37 -2.00 2.52
N LEU A 112 22.24 -1.30 2.35
CA LEU A 112 21.52 -1.24 1.06
C LEU A 112 21.95 -0.08 0.14
N SER A 113 22.85 0.81 0.58
CA SER A 113 23.07 2.12 -0.07
C SER A 113 24.18 2.18 -1.12
N LYS A 114 24.83 1.07 -1.46
CA LYS A 114 25.97 1.13 -2.38
C LYS A 114 25.55 0.77 -3.81
N THR A 115 25.57 1.81 -4.62
CA THR A 115 25.69 1.85 -6.09
C THR A 115 24.40 1.82 -6.91
N THR A 116 23.85 3.00 -7.19
CA THR A 116 23.29 3.34 -8.51
C THR A 116 23.51 4.82 -8.79
N ASP A 117 24.08 5.11 -9.96
CA ASP A 117 24.39 6.42 -10.53
C ASP A 117 23.21 7.38 -10.45
N TRP A 118 23.32 8.35 -9.54
CA TRP A 118 22.61 9.62 -9.68
C TRP A 118 23.51 10.54 -10.49
N SER A 119 22.98 11.14 -11.55
CA SER A 119 23.67 12.01 -12.52
C SER A 119 24.14 13.36 -11.95
N MET A 120 24.55 13.40 -10.69
CA MET A 120 25.28 14.49 -10.06
C MET A 120 26.44 13.88 -9.28
N GLY A 121 27.67 14.32 -9.58
CA GLY A 121 28.86 13.81 -8.89
C GLY A 121 28.70 13.90 -7.37
N SER A 122 29.11 12.85 -6.66
CA SER A 122 28.96 12.70 -5.20
C SER A 122 29.49 13.88 -4.38
N ALA A 123 30.42 14.65 -4.92
CA ALA A 123 30.90 15.90 -4.32
C ALA A 123 29.80 16.98 -4.21
N LEU A 124 28.79 16.98 -5.07
CA LEU A 124 27.76 18.03 -5.12
C LEU A 124 26.58 17.75 -4.20
N CYS A 125 26.37 16.51 -3.76
CA CYS A 125 25.37 16.14 -2.76
C CYS A 125 25.81 14.84 -2.08
N PRO A 126 26.76 14.90 -1.13
CA PRO A 126 27.11 13.73 -0.34
C PRO A 126 25.89 13.31 0.48
N CYS A 127 25.20 12.26 0.03
CA CYS A 127 24.06 11.64 0.71
C CYS A 127 24.51 10.86 1.95
N THR A 128 25.36 11.45 2.78
CA THR A 128 25.70 10.94 4.11
C THR A 128 24.66 11.43 5.10
N GLU A 129 24.12 10.50 5.88
CA GLU A 129 23.33 10.81 7.07
C GLU A 129 24.18 11.69 8.01
N PRO A 130 23.60 12.68 8.71
CA PRO A 130 24.39 13.48 9.64
C PRO A 130 24.99 12.57 10.71
N GLU A 131 26.31 12.61 10.88
CA GLU A 131 27.02 11.72 11.82
C GLU A 131 26.56 11.90 13.27
N HIS A 132 25.98 13.06 13.59
CA HIS A 132 25.51 13.42 14.92
C HIS A 132 24.16 14.17 14.88
N SER A 133 23.37 13.98 15.95
CA SER A 133 22.19 14.80 16.21
C SER A 133 22.59 16.26 16.43
N VAL A 134 21.73 17.18 15.99
CA VAL A 134 21.97 18.63 16.10
C VAL A 134 22.06 18.99 17.59
N SER A 135 23.28 19.17 18.08
CA SER A 135 23.55 19.43 19.50
C SER A 135 23.43 20.93 19.86
N THR A 136 23.40 21.80 18.86
CA THR A 136 23.22 23.26 18.99
C THR A 136 22.33 23.80 17.88
N PRO A 137 21.50 24.84 18.11
CA PRO A 137 20.67 25.43 17.06
C PRO A 137 21.49 25.85 15.84
N LEU A 138 21.06 25.47 14.63
CA LEU A 138 21.68 25.90 13.39
C LEU A 138 21.30 27.36 13.14
N THR A 139 22.28 28.28 13.14
CA THR A 139 22.02 29.72 13.02
C THR A 139 22.41 30.29 11.65
N SER A 140 23.00 29.49 10.76
CA SER A 140 23.36 29.91 9.41
C SER A 140 23.36 28.74 8.40
N TRP A 141 23.30 29.07 7.10
CA TRP A 141 23.48 28.09 6.01
C TRP A 141 24.84 27.38 6.08
N LYS A 142 25.88 28.08 6.56
CA LYS A 142 27.21 27.49 6.76
C LYS A 142 27.19 26.40 7.82
N ASP A 143 26.39 26.57 8.88
CA ASP A 143 26.23 25.57 9.93
C ASP A 143 25.41 24.37 9.45
N TYR A 144 24.35 24.62 8.66
CA TYR A 144 23.58 23.56 8.01
C TYR A 144 24.44 22.72 7.05
N TYR A 145 25.22 23.37 6.17
CA TYR A 145 26.10 22.68 5.22
C TYR A 145 27.19 21.88 5.96
N ARG A 146 27.76 22.42 7.04
CA ARG A 146 28.71 21.70 7.88
C ARG A 146 28.05 20.47 8.55
N TRP A 147 26.84 20.62 9.07
CA TRP A 147 26.09 19.52 9.69
C TRP A 147 25.74 18.39 8.70
N ARG A 148 25.39 18.75 7.46
CA ARG A 148 25.09 17.79 6.39
C ARG A 148 26.32 17.32 5.61
N SER A 149 27.52 17.76 5.98
CA SER A 149 28.78 17.45 5.30
C SER A 149 28.77 17.85 3.82
N LEU A 150 28.14 18.98 3.48
CA LEU A 150 27.99 19.51 2.12
C LEU A 150 29.07 20.58 1.83
N PRO A 151 29.69 20.60 0.64
CA PRO A 151 30.55 21.71 0.25
C PRO A 151 29.72 22.96 -0.06
N LEU A 152 30.24 24.14 0.29
CA LEU A 152 29.53 25.42 0.07
C LEU A 152 29.27 25.75 -1.40
N GLN A 153 29.98 25.09 -2.32
CA GLN A 153 29.76 25.21 -3.76
C GLN A 153 28.55 24.39 -4.24
N SER A 154 28.02 23.50 -3.40
CA SER A 154 26.82 22.73 -3.72
C SER A 154 25.61 23.66 -3.82
N PRO A 155 24.84 23.59 -4.92
CA PRO A 155 23.62 24.38 -5.09
C PRO A 155 22.44 23.83 -4.28
N VAL A 156 22.63 22.88 -3.35
CA VAL A 156 21.51 22.22 -2.66
C VAL A 156 20.64 23.19 -1.86
N ALA A 157 21.17 24.32 -1.40
CA ALA A 157 20.37 25.40 -0.80
C ALA A 157 19.25 25.89 -1.73
N VAL A 158 19.47 25.83 -3.05
CA VAL A 158 18.45 26.12 -4.06
C VAL A 158 17.36 25.04 -4.06
N LEU A 159 17.69 23.77 -3.83
CA LEU A 159 16.68 22.72 -3.68
C LEU A 159 15.95 22.78 -2.34
N LEU A 160 16.59 23.35 -1.32
CA LEU A 160 16.00 23.59 0.01
C LEU A 160 15.15 24.87 0.05
N HIS A 161 15.07 25.63 -1.05
CA HIS A 161 14.03 26.66 -1.17
C HIS A 161 12.68 25.95 -1.11
N TRP A 162 11.96 26.23 -0.03
CA TRP A 162 10.77 25.54 0.44
C TRP A 162 9.54 25.63 -0.50
N ASP A 163 9.67 26.21 -1.70
CA ASP A 163 8.51 26.59 -2.52
C ASP A 163 8.19 25.67 -3.70
N SER A 164 8.96 24.60 -3.92
CA SER A 164 8.56 23.60 -4.90
C SER A 164 7.51 22.65 -4.30
N LYS A 165 6.23 23.00 -4.45
CA LYS A 165 5.13 22.05 -4.27
C LYS A 165 5.42 20.78 -5.09
N PRO A 166 5.25 19.57 -4.53
CA PRO A 166 5.48 18.37 -5.31
C PRO A 166 4.56 18.36 -6.54
N HIS A 167 5.09 17.89 -7.67
CA HIS A 167 4.31 17.77 -8.90
C HIS A 167 3.29 16.63 -8.86
N LEU A 168 3.53 15.64 -7.99
CA LEU A 168 2.73 14.42 -7.87
C LEU A 168 2.92 13.82 -6.48
N ILE A 169 1.83 13.32 -5.91
CA ILE A 169 1.85 12.49 -4.71
C ILE A 169 1.56 11.06 -5.13
N VAL A 170 2.38 10.11 -4.68
CA VAL A 170 2.15 8.68 -4.90
C VAL A 170 2.10 7.98 -3.55
N ALA A 171 1.01 7.28 -3.28
CA ALA A 171 0.75 6.59 -2.03
C ALA A 171 0.41 5.12 -2.31
N PRO A 172 1.43 4.24 -2.33
CA PRO A 172 1.22 2.82 -2.57
C PRO A 172 0.56 2.14 -1.38
N ASN A 173 -0.42 1.26 -1.63
CA ASN A 173 -1.19 0.53 -0.61
C ASN A 173 -1.76 1.46 0.46
N ALA A 174 -2.40 2.55 0.03
CA ALA A 174 -2.73 3.67 0.90
C ALA A 174 -3.65 3.26 2.05
N GLY A 175 -4.61 2.34 1.83
CA GLY A 175 -5.53 1.93 2.88
C GLY A 175 -6.37 3.09 3.40
N ILE A 176 -6.81 4.01 2.52
CA ILE A 176 -7.48 5.26 2.88
C ILE A 176 -8.72 5.00 3.74
N ALA A 177 -9.52 4.00 3.39
CA ALA A 177 -10.71 3.65 4.15
C ALA A 177 -10.40 2.94 5.48
N ALA A 178 -9.20 2.38 5.63
CA ALA A 178 -8.80 1.65 6.83
C ALA A 178 -8.18 2.57 7.90
N TYR A 179 -7.54 3.68 7.51
CA TYR A 179 -6.83 4.56 8.43
C TYR A 179 -7.44 5.97 8.43
N PRO A 180 -8.18 6.36 9.49
CA PRO A 180 -8.77 7.70 9.61
C PRO A 180 -7.76 8.86 9.56
N SER A 181 -6.47 8.58 9.81
CA SER A 181 -5.38 9.56 9.64
C SER A 181 -5.24 10.07 8.20
N TRP A 182 -5.82 9.37 7.21
CA TRP A 182 -5.91 9.87 5.85
C TRP A 182 -6.86 11.04 5.68
N ILE A 183 -7.89 11.19 6.53
CA ILE A 183 -8.89 12.26 6.38
C ILE A 183 -8.22 13.65 6.30
N PRO A 184 -7.44 14.10 7.31
CA PRO A 184 -6.76 15.39 7.24
C PRO A 184 -5.71 15.44 6.10
N THR A 185 -5.13 14.30 5.72
CA THR A 185 -4.16 14.22 4.62
C THR A 185 -4.84 14.49 3.27
N ILE A 186 -5.98 13.87 2.99
CA ILE A 186 -6.77 14.08 1.77
C ILE A 186 -7.27 15.53 1.69
N GLU A 187 -7.66 16.13 2.81
CA GLU A 187 -8.01 17.57 2.86
C GLU A 187 -6.84 18.46 2.46
N ILE A 188 -5.63 18.17 2.94
CA ILE A 188 -4.42 18.92 2.57
C ILE A 188 -4.10 18.72 1.10
N ILE A 189 -4.09 17.48 0.59
CA ILE A 189 -3.85 17.17 -0.83
C ILE A 189 -4.81 17.98 -1.72
N ARG A 190 -6.09 18.00 -1.36
CA ARG A 190 -7.11 18.81 -2.03
C ARG A 190 -6.79 20.31 -1.97
N LYS A 191 -6.49 20.85 -0.77
CA LYS A 191 -6.23 22.29 -0.56
C LYS A 191 -4.99 22.77 -1.32
N VAL A 192 -3.92 21.98 -1.34
CA VAL A 192 -2.68 22.35 -2.02
C VAL A 192 -2.84 22.23 -3.54
N GLY A 193 -3.80 21.41 -3.99
CA GLY A 193 -4.06 21.18 -5.42
C GLY A 193 -2.86 20.49 -6.05
N ILE A 194 -2.50 19.33 -5.51
CA ILE A 194 -1.45 18.47 -6.08
C ILE A 194 -2.10 17.17 -6.55
N PRO A 195 -1.81 16.68 -7.76
CA PRO A 195 -2.34 15.41 -8.21
C PRO A 195 -1.85 14.30 -7.29
N ALA A 196 -2.74 13.41 -6.88
CA ALA A 196 -2.39 12.28 -6.04
C ALA A 196 -2.88 10.96 -6.64
N ILE A 197 -1.96 10.01 -6.75
CA ILE A 197 -2.20 8.65 -7.20
C ILE A 197 -2.03 7.71 -6.01
N PHE A 198 -3.00 6.84 -5.84
CA PHE A 198 -3.06 5.86 -4.77
C PHE A 198 -3.11 4.47 -5.38
N THR A 199 -2.67 3.48 -4.61
CA THR A 199 -2.95 2.08 -4.92
C THR A 199 -3.52 1.36 -3.71
N ASP A 200 -4.23 0.26 -3.95
CA ASP A 200 -4.75 -0.62 -2.90
C ASP A 200 -4.68 -2.10 -3.27
N PHE A 201 -4.85 -2.96 -2.25
CA PHE A 201 -4.67 -4.40 -2.38
C PHE A 201 -5.74 -5.12 -3.19
N CYS A 202 -6.98 -4.63 -3.16
CA CYS A 202 -8.11 -5.19 -3.90
C CYS A 202 -9.10 -4.11 -4.35
N GLU A 203 -10.01 -4.49 -5.23
CA GLU A 203 -11.02 -3.60 -5.80
C GLU A 203 -11.96 -3.04 -4.72
N GLU A 204 -12.29 -3.84 -3.70
CA GLU A 204 -13.07 -3.39 -2.55
C GLU A 204 -12.39 -2.24 -1.80
N ALA A 205 -11.11 -2.40 -1.45
CA ALA A 205 -10.38 -1.39 -0.71
C ALA A 205 -10.28 -0.08 -1.52
N ALA A 206 -10.01 -0.19 -2.82
CA ALA A 206 -10.00 0.97 -3.73
C ALA A 206 -11.39 1.63 -3.85
N HIS A 207 -12.47 0.84 -3.85
CA HIS A 207 -13.84 1.35 -3.88
C HIS A 207 -14.19 2.13 -2.62
N LEU A 208 -13.88 1.57 -1.44
CA LEU A 208 -14.08 2.26 -0.17
C LEU A 208 -13.21 3.53 -0.08
N ALA A 209 -11.96 3.46 -0.54
CA ALA A 209 -11.08 4.63 -0.63
C ALA A 209 -11.67 5.73 -1.53
N SER A 210 -12.23 5.35 -2.70
CA SER A 210 -12.95 6.28 -3.58
C SER A 210 -14.11 6.95 -2.86
N SER A 211 -14.95 6.19 -2.15
CA SER A 211 -16.08 6.74 -1.39
C SER A 211 -15.62 7.69 -0.29
N CYS A 212 -14.55 7.37 0.43
CA CYS A 212 -13.94 8.28 1.41
C CYS A 212 -13.43 9.57 0.76
N ILE A 213 -12.65 9.47 -0.33
CA ILE A 213 -12.13 10.64 -1.05
C ILE A 213 -13.29 11.51 -1.54
N THR A 214 -14.32 10.93 -2.16
CA THR A 214 -15.46 11.69 -2.67
C THR A 214 -16.26 12.35 -1.55
N SER A 215 -16.42 11.70 -0.41
CA SER A 215 -17.05 12.30 0.78
C SER A 215 -16.26 13.51 1.32
N ILE A 216 -14.94 13.41 1.39
CA ILE A 216 -14.05 14.49 1.90
C ILE A 216 -13.93 15.65 0.90
N THR A 217 -13.82 15.33 -0.38
CA THR A 217 -13.51 16.32 -1.43
C THR A 217 -14.75 16.89 -2.09
N GLY A 218 -15.89 16.21 -2.02
CA GLY A 218 -17.08 16.51 -2.80
C GLY A 218 -16.89 16.28 -4.31
N GLN A 219 -15.84 15.57 -4.72
CA GLN A 219 -15.48 15.35 -6.13
C GLN A 219 -15.27 13.86 -6.41
N PRO A 220 -15.64 13.37 -7.60
CA PRO A 220 -15.30 12.02 -8.02
C PRO A 220 -13.79 11.89 -8.25
N LEU A 221 -13.29 10.65 -8.28
CA LEU A 221 -11.93 10.37 -8.70
C LEU A 221 -11.68 10.85 -10.14
N ARG A 222 -10.48 11.36 -10.38
CA ARG A 222 -10.04 11.75 -11.72
C ARG A 222 -9.52 10.56 -12.51
N VAL A 223 -8.69 9.75 -11.85
CA VAL A 223 -8.25 8.47 -12.40
C VAL A 223 -9.17 7.41 -11.79
N PRO A 224 -10.07 6.81 -12.59
CA PRO A 224 -10.96 5.78 -12.09
C PRO A 224 -10.16 4.57 -11.60
N ILE A 225 -10.79 3.77 -10.75
CA ILE A 225 -10.20 2.52 -10.26
C ILE A 225 -9.93 1.60 -11.44
N GLN A 226 -8.68 1.21 -11.61
CA GLN A 226 -8.25 0.29 -12.65
C GLN A 226 -7.17 -0.66 -12.13
N VAL A 227 -7.02 -1.81 -12.76
CA VAL A 227 -5.96 -2.76 -12.41
C VAL A 227 -4.61 -2.12 -12.74
N ASN A 228 -3.70 -2.16 -11.78
CA ASN A 228 -2.33 -1.72 -11.99
C ASN A 228 -1.55 -2.81 -12.75
N PRO A 229 -1.02 -2.52 -13.95
CA PRO A 229 -0.19 -3.47 -14.68
C PRO A 229 1.11 -3.83 -13.94
N PHE A 230 1.55 -3.00 -13.00
CA PHE A 230 2.74 -3.21 -12.17
C PHE A 230 2.42 -3.77 -10.78
N ARG A 231 1.22 -4.32 -10.57
CA ARG A 231 0.89 -5.00 -9.32
C ARG A 231 1.86 -6.14 -9.05
N GLN A 232 2.15 -6.36 -7.77
CA GLN A 232 3.09 -7.41 -7.38
C GLN A 232 2.50 -8.80 -7.68
N PRO A 233 3.30 -9.77 -8.17
CA PRO A 233 2.82 -11.09 -8.56
C PRO A 233 2.58 -12.04 -7.37
N VAL A 234 2.89 -11.59 -6.14
CA VAL A 234 2.72 -12.38 -4.92
C VAL A 234 1.38 -12.02 -4.29
N ALA A 235 0.49 -13.01 -4.19
CA ALA A 235 -0.78 -12.85 -3.51
C ALA A 235 -0.56 -12.50 -2.03
N VAL A 236 -1.43 -11.63 -1.52
CA VAL A 236 -1.48 -11.24 -0.11
C VAL A 236 -2.71 -11.88 0.51
N ASP A 237 -2.55 -12.49 1.68
CA ASP A 237 -3.68 -13.06 2.40
C ASP A 237 -4.59 -11.94 2.90
N ASN A 238 -5.88 -12.04 2.55
CA ASN A 238 -6.93 -11.20 3.09
C ASN A 238 -7.89 -12.08 3.90
N SER A 239 -7.86 -11.91 5.21
CA SER A 239 -8.72 -12.69 6.10
C SER A 239 -10.18 -12.26 6.06
N ALA A 240 -10.48 -11.03 5.63
CA ALA A 240 -11.82 -10.45 5.65
C ALA A 240 -12.66 -10.82 4.42
N LEU A 241 -12.05 -10.85 3.22
CA LEU A 241 -12.74 -11.13 1.96
C LEU A 241 -11.99 -12.17 1.12
N CYS A 242 -12.73 -13.07 0.48
CA CYS A 242 -12.22 -14.06 -0.46
C CYS A 242 -11.89 -13.46 -1.84
N LEU A 243 -11.53 -12.18 -1.88
CA LEU A 243 -11.07 -11.49 -3.07
C LEU A 243 -9.56 -11.70 -3.22
N PRO A 244 -9.03 -11.86 -4.44
CA PRO A 244 -7.59 -11.88 -4.66
C PRO A 244 -7.03 -10.51 -4.30
N CYS A 245 -6.01 -10.53 -3.44
CA CYS A 245 -5.28 -9.35 -3.03
C CYS A 245 -3.84 -9.44 -3.53
N TYR A 246 -3.36 -8.35 -4.12
CA TYR A 246 -1.96 -8.19 -4.54
C TYR A 246 -1.46 -6.84 -4.04
N SER A 247 -0.19 -6.73 -3.69
CA SER A 247 0.36 -5.41 -3.36
C SER A 247 0.30 -4.51 -4.60
N ASN A 248 -0.18 -3.28 -4.43
CA ASN A 248 -0.43 -2.30 -5.48
C ASN A 248 -1.38 -2.81 -6.58
N CYS A 249 -2.39 -3.62 -6.25
CA CYS A 249 -3.27 -4.28 -7.21
C CYS A 249 -4.09 -3.31 -8.08
N PHE A 250 -4.71 -2.32 -7.46
CA PHE A 250 -5.53 -1.33 -8.13
C PHE A 250 -4.89 0.04 -7.99
N VAL A 251 -5.00 0.87 -9.03
CA VAL A 251 -4.52 2.25 -9.06
C VAL A 251 -5.69 3.18 -9.33
N PHE A 252 -5.70 4.33 -8.64
CA PHE A 252 -6.73 5.36 -8.75
C PHE A 252 -6.16 6.70 -8.30
N GLY A 253 -6.87 7.81 -8.54
CA GLY A 253 -6.30 9.11 -8.24
C GLY A 253 -7.28 10.27 -8.21
N MET A 254 -6.91 11.30 -7.46
CA MET A 254 -7.63 12.56 -7.34
C MET A 254 -6.84 13.71 -7.99
N GLN A 255 -7.54 14.72 -8.49
CA GLN A 255 -6.95 15.84 -9.25
C GLN A 255 -6.87 17.14 -8.46
N ASN A 256 -6.03 18.04 -8.98
CA ASN A 256 -6.05 19.48 -8.77
C ASN A 256 -7.43 20.09 -9.02
N CYS A 257 -7.93 20.82 -8.03
CA CYS A 257 -8.88 21.89 -8.28
C CYS A 257 -8.13 23.03 -8.99
N GLU A 258 -8.36 23.25 -10.29
CA GLU A 258 -8.17 24.59 -10.85
C GLU A 258 -9.51 25.36 -10.78
N PHE A 259 -9.38 26.64 -10.42
CA PHE A 259 -10.43 27.58 -10.05
C PHE A 259 -11.56 27.70 -11.09
N VAL A 260 -12.81 27.76 -10.63
CA VAL A 260 -13.87 28.47 -11.35
C VAL A 260 -13.84 29.93 -10.87
N SER A 261 -13.31 30.83 -11.68
CA SER A 261 -13.67 32.25 -11.70
C SER A 261 -14.30 32.54 -13.06
N PRO A 262 -15.38 33.34 -13.11
CA PRO A 262 -15.26 34.79 -13.01
C PRO A 262 -15.61 35.36 -11.64
#